data_AF-A0A7C3IX13-F1
#
_entry.id   AF-A0A7C3IX13-F1
#
_cell.length_a   1.000
_cell.length_b   1.000
_cell.length_c   1.000
_cell.angle_alpha   90.00
_cell.angle_beta   90.00
_cell.angle_gamma   90.00
#
_symmetry.space_group_name_H-M   'P 1'
#
loop_
_entity.id
_entity.type
_entity.pdbx_description
1 polymer ?
#
loop_
_entity_poly.entity_id
_entity_poly.type
_entity_poly.pdbx_seq_one_letter_code
_entity_poly.pdbx_strand_id
1 'polypeptide(L)'
;MIVDMKGSLILVALITTGALFPQVVLAVEVDLASRVTQITDGDTFRIETGDRVRMADIDTPEVNEQGYQEAKEFLYALIYNKTAYLDVDDVYRIDSYGRLVCVVYVEYNSTHMINANKALLGEGLARLYDHQNEFSPSSWDLFVRKADLFQGTQPAPNVPLLAFFVAAMIIISILAHQMRRHKRIK
;
A
#
# COMPACT_ATOMS: atom_id res chain seq x y z
N MET A 1 55.15 -4.26 14.31
CA MET A 1 54.35 -4.48 13.08
C MET A 1 53.05 -3.70 13.23
N ILE A 2 53.04 -2.46 12.72
CA ILE A 2 51.91 -1.54 12.82
C ILE A 2 50.94 -1.92 11.71
N VAL A 3 49.86 -2.62 12.04
CA VAL A 3 48.74 -2.80 11.12
C VAL A 3 48.10 -1.43 10.90
N ASP A 4 48.12 -0.98 9.64
CA ASP A 4 47.65 0.32 9.20
C ASP A 4 46.15 0.47 9.47
N MET A 5 45.81 1.29 10.46
CA MET A 5 44.47 1.43 11.03
C MET A 5 43.54 2.30 10.16
N LYS A 6 44.06 2.86 9.06
CA LYS A 6 43.30 3.70 8.11
C LYS A 6 42.40 2.88 7.18
N GLY A 7 42.84 1.68 6.78
CA GLY A 7 42.07 0.80 5.89
C GLY A 7 40.80 0.21 6.54
N SER A 8 40.77 0.10 7.87
CA SER A 8 39.67 -0.55 8.60
C SER A 8 38.52 0.41 8.96
N LEU A 9 38.77 1.73 9.10
CA LEU A 9 37.71 2.72 9.30
C LEU A 9 36.88 2.97 8.03
N ILE A 10 37.50 2.91 6.86
CA ILE A 10 36.81 3.14 5.58
C ILE A 10 35.84 1.98 5.28
N LEU A 11 36.17 0.75 5.67
CA LEU A 11 35.31 -0.43 5.48
C LEU A 11 34.07 -0.41 6.40
N VAL A 12 34.21 0.10 7.63
CA VAL A 12 33.08 0.26 8.57
C VAL A 12 32.14 1.42 8.14
N ALA A 13 32.69 2.48 7.55
CA ALA A 13 31.89 3.57 6.98
C ALA A 13 31.05 3.11 5.77
N LEU A 14 31.58 2.24 4.91
CA LEU A 14 30.87 1.72 3.72
C LEU A 14 29.72 0.76 4.06
N ILE A 15 29.82 0.00 5.16
CA ILE A 15 28.75 -0.91 5.61
C ILE A 15 27.65 -0.15 6.36
N THR A 16 27.96 1.01 6.95
CA THR A 16 26.97 1.82 7.70
C THR A 16 26.18 2.78 6.81
N THR A 17 26.68 3.17 5.64
CA THR A 17 25.93 4.03 4.70
C THR A 17 24.93 3.30 3.82
N GLY A 18 25.00 1.97 3.70
CA GLY A 18 24.07 1.18 2.88
C GLY A 18 22.69 0.94 3.51
N ALA A 19 22.49 1.29 4.79
CA ALA A 19 21.29 0.93 5.57
C ALA A 19 20.23 2.04 5.67
N LEU A 20 20.40 3.15 4.95
CA LEU A 20 19.50 4.32 5.02
C LEU A 20 18.83 4.64 3.69
N PHE A 21 18.61 3.64 2.84
CA PHE A 21 17.60 3.80 1.80
C PHE A 21 16.25 3.62 2.48
N PRO A 22 15.40 4.67 2.62
CA PRO A 22 14.00 4.43 2.93
C PRO A 22 13.49 3.54 1.81
N GLN A 23 13.17 2.29 2.15
CA GLN A 23 12.40 1.47 1.22
C GLN A 23 11.06 2.17 1.12
N VAL A 24 10.80 2.77 -0.05
CA VAL A 24 9.45 3.22 -0.40
C VAL A 24 8.64 1.94 -0.53
N VAL A 25 8.07 1.50 0.59
CA VAL A 25 7.08 0.46 0.60
C VAL A 25 5.83 1.13 0.03
N LEU A 26 5.53 0.84 -1.24
CA LEU A 26 4.21 1.11 -1.80
C LEU A 26 3.24 0.18 -1.09
N ALA A 27 2.79 0.58 0.10
CA ALA A 27 1.73 -0.11 0.80
C ALA A 27 0.43 0.27 0.10
N VAL A 28 -0.36 -0.73 -0.26
CA VAL A 28 -1.75 -0.47 -0.63
C VAL A 28 -2.46 0.03 0.63
N GLU A 29 -3.18 1.13 0.52
CA GLU A 29 -3.85 1.77 1.64
C GLU A 29 -5.30 1.30 1.75
N VAL A 30 -5.82 1.19 2.97
CA VAL A 30 -7.24 0.90 3.20
C VAL A 30 -7.75 1.89 4.23
N ASP A 31 -8.53 2.85 3.75
CA ASP A 31 -9.12 3.90 4.57
C ASP A 31 -10.45 3.50 5.16
N LEU A 32 -11.22 2.72 4.40
CA LEU A 32 -12.60 2.38 4.73
C LEU A 32 -12.91 0.92 4.42
N ALA A 33 -13.54 0.24 5.37
CA ALA A 33 -14.11 -1.09 5.16
C ALA A 33 -15.62 -1.03 5.43
N SER A 34 -16.43 -1.38 4.44
CA SER A 34 -17.89 -1.32 4.57
C SER A 34 -18.60 -2.35 3.68
N ARG A 35 -19.78 -2.80 4.10
CA ARG A 35 -20.56 -3.77 3.32
C ARG A 35 -21.19 -3.10 2.11
N VAL A 36 -21.07 -3.73 0.95
CA VAL A 36 -21.73 -3.29 -0.29
C VAL A 36 -23.23 -3.61 -0.23
N THR A 37 -24.07 -2.60 -0.45
CA THR A 37 -25.53 -2.69 -0.32
C THR A 37 -26.27 -2.57 -1.65
N GLN A 38 -25.65 -1.99 -2.68
CA GLN A 38 -26.27 -1.82 -4.00
C GLN A 38 -25.21 -1.65 -5.08
N ILE A 39 -25.43 -2.25 -6.25
CA ILE A 39 -24.65 -1.99 -7.47
C ILE A 39 -25.46 -1.07 -8.38
N THR A 40 -24.90 0.09 -8.72
CA THR A 40 -25.56 1.07 -9.59
C THR A 40 -25.34 0.69 -11.05
N ASP A 41 -24.09 0.52 -11.44
CA ASP A 41 -23.60 0.18 -12.78
C ASP A 41 -22.27 -0.62 -12.65
N GLY A 42 -21.47 -0.72 -13.71
CA GLY A 42 -20.26 -1.54 -13.74
C GLY A 42 -19.07 -1.00 -12.94
N ASP A 43 -19.11 0.24 -12.45
CA ASP A 43 -18.02 0.84 -11.66
C ASP A 43 -18.49 1.74 -10.51
N THR A 44 -19.80 1.84 -10.27
CA THR A 44 -20.41 2.63 -9.21
C THR A 44 -21.31 1.78 -8.32
N PHE A 45 -21.14 1.89 -7.00
CA PHE A 45 -21.93 1.14 -6.00
C PHE A 45 -22.20 1.97 -4.74
N ARG A 46 -23.00 1.41 -3.83
CA ARG A 46 -23.25 1.97 -2.50
C ARG A 46 -22.81 1.02 -1.41
N ILE A 47 -22.40 1.61 -0.30
CA ILE A 47 -22.01 0.90 0.92
C ILE A 47 -22.98 1.18 2.07
N GLU A 48 -22.88 0.41 3.14
CA GLU A 48 -23.80 0.46 4.29
C GLU A 48 -23.81 1.81 5.02
N THR A 49 -22.72 2.59 4.94
CA THR A 49 -22.67 3.96 5.48
C THR A 49 -23.57 4.93 4.71
N GLY A 50 -24.06 4.56 3.52
CA GLY A 50 -24.88 5.38 2.64
C GLY A 50 -24.09 6.05 1.51
N ASP A 51 -22.75 6.07 1.61
CA ASP A 51 -21.87 6.65 0.62
C ASP A 51 -21.96 5.93 -0.73
N ARG A 52 -21.74 6.71 -1.79
CA ARG A 52 -21.55 6.18 -3.15
C ARG A 52 -20.06 6.07 -3.41
N VAL A 53 -19.66 4.99 -4.06
CA VAL A 53 -18.28 4.74 -4.46
C VAL A 53 -18.22 4.65 -5.98
N ARG A 54 -17.26 5.35 -6.58
CA ARG A 54 -16.83 5.25 -7.98
C ARG A 54 -15.46 4.59 -8.00
N MET A 55 -15.31 3.52 -8.76
CA MET A 55 -14.03 2.84 -8.90
C MET A 55 -13.04 3.73 -9.66
N ALA A 56 -11.83 3.93 -9.15
CA ALA A 56 -10.82 4.77 -9.77
C ALA A 56 -10.34 4.21 -11.13
N ASP A 57 -10.02 5.13 -12.05
CA ASP A 57 -9.35 4.96 -13.35
C ASP A 57 -9.83 3.88 -14.30
N ILE A 58 -11.04 3.40 -14.09
CA ILE A 58 -11.73 2.51 -15.00
C ILE A 58 -13.06 3.12 -15.40
N ASP A 59 -13.56 2.76 -16.56
CA ASP A 59 -14.86 3.21 -17.04
C ASP A 59 -15.59 2.03 -17.67
N THR A 60 -16.80 1.77 -17.20
CA THR A 60 -17.67 0.71 -17.71
C THR A 60 -18.75 1.29 -18.64
N PRO A 61 -19.33 0.49 -19.54
CA PRO A 61 -20.42 0.97 -20.38
C PRO A 61 -21.61 1.45 -19.54
N GLU A 62 -22.20 2.58 -19.93
CA GLU A 62 -23.36 3.19 -19.25
C GLU A 62 -24.69 2.49 -19.61
N VAL A 63 -25.80 2.78 -18.92
CA VAL A 63 -27.09 2.04 -19.02
C VAL A 63 -27.67 1.82 -20.44
N ASN A 64 -27.24 2.60 -21.43
CA ASN A 64 -27.69 2.49 -22.83
C ASN A 64 -26.58 2.02 -23.78
N GLU A 65 -25.45 1.56 -23.26
CA GLU A 65 -24.29 1.11 -24.01
C GLU A 65 -24.18 -0.42 -23.97
N GLN A 66 -23.61 -0.98 -25.04
CA GLN A 66 -23.37 -2.42 -25.12
C GLN A 66 -22.35 -2.84 -24.05
N GLY A 67 -22.66 -3.90 -23.29
CA GLY A 67 -21.79 -4.39 -22.21
C GLY A 67 -22.17 -3.91 -20.81
N TYR A 68 -23.13 -2.99 -20.67
CA TYR A 68 -23.55 -2.46 -19.37
C TYR A 68 -24.04 -3.55 -18.42
N GLN A 69 -24.90 -4.45 -18.92
CA GLN A 69 -25.49 -5.48 -18.09
C GLN A 69 -24.44 -6.48 -17.63
N GLU A 70 -23.53 -6.86 -18.53
CA GLU A 70 -22.43 -7.77 -18.28
C GLU A 70 -21.46 -7.20 -17.23
N ALA A 71 -21.06 -5.93 -17.37
CA ALA A 71 -20.19 -5.25 -16.41
C ALA A 71 -20.84 -5.14 -15.02
N LYS A 72 -22.13 -4.76 -14.98
CA LYS A 72 -22.90 -4.66 -13.74
C LYS A 72 -23.08 -6.00 -13.04
N GLU A 73 -23.43 -7.05 -13.78
CA GLU A 73 -23.59 -8.41 -13.25
C GLU A 73 -22.27 -8.98 -12.73
N PHE A 74 -21.17 -8.74 -13.44
CA PHE A 74 -19.85 -9.12 -12.99
C PHE A 74 -19.48 -8.44 -11.66
N LEU A 75 -19.63 -7.12 -11.58
CA LEU A 75 -19.35 -6.39 -10.35
C LEU A 75 -20.26 -6.87 -9.22
N TYR A 76 -21.55 -7.07 -9.50
CA TYR A 76 -22.50 -7.63 -8.53
C TYR A 76 -22.05 -8.98 -7.99
N ALA A 77 -21.72 -9.94 -8.85
CA ALA A 77 -21.25 -11.25 -8.42
C ALA A 77 -19.96 -11.16 -7.60
N LEU A 78 -19.10 -10.20 -7.92
CA LEU A 78 -17.82 -10.03 -7.27
C LEU A 78 -17.95 -9.43 -5.86
N ILE A 79 -18.71 -8.33 -5.70
CA ILE A 79 -18.67 -7.50 -4.48
C ILE A 79 -19.98 -7.40 -3.69
N TYR A 80 -21.14 -7.73 -4.27
CA TYR A 80 -22.42 -7.51 -3.61
C TYR A 80 -22.54 -8.30 -2.29
N ASN A 81 -23.05 -7.65 -1.25
CA ASN A 81 -23.20 -8.21 0.11
C ASN A 81 -21.88 -8.69 0.74
N LYS A 82 -20.74 -8.24 0.23
CA LYS A 82 -19.41 -8.45 0.82
C LYS A 82 -18.91 -7.17 1.47
N THR A 83 -17.92 -7.30 2.35
CA THR A 83 -17.14 -6.16 2.83
C THR A 83 -16.16 -5.73 1.75
N ALA A 84 -16.31 -4.51 1.25
CA ALA A 84 -15.34 -3.85 0.39
C ALA A 84 -14.34 -3.09 1.26
N TYR A 85 -13.06 -3.25 0.96
CA TYR A 85 -11.94 -2.51 1.52
C TYR A 85 -11.51 -1.49 0.48
N LEU A 86 -11.60 -0.22 0.84
CA LEU A 86 -11.50 0.91 -0.07
C LEU A 86 -10.23 1.68 0.24
N ASP A 87 -9.39 1.80 -0.78
CA ASP A 87 -8.28 2.75 -0.88
C ASP A 87 -8.86 4.02 -1.52
N VAL A 88 -8.99 5.12 -0.76
CA VAL A 88 -9.71 6.33 -1.18
C VAL A 88 -8.72 7.38 -1.67
N ASP A 89 -8.88 7.86 -2.90
CA ASP A 89 -7.96 8.83 -3.53
C ASP A 89 -7.60 10.01 -2.62
N ASP A 90 -6.33 10.18 -2.28
CA ASP A 90 -5.83 11.27 -1.44
C ASP A 90 -5.87 12.66 -2.09
N VAL A 91 -6.02 12.76 -3.42
CA VAL A 91 -5.96 14.05 -4.13
C VAL A 91 -7.30 14.78 -4.05
N TYR A 92 -8.36 14.16 -4.53
CA TYR A 92 -9.69 14.77 -4.59
C TYR A 92 -10.69 14.06 -3.67
N ARG A 93 -10.48 12.77 -3.34
CA ARG A 93 -11.31 11.89 -2.50
C ARG A 93 -12.75 11.68 -2.99
N ILE A 94 -13.46 12.78 -3.23
CA ILE A 94 -14.85 12.87 -3.64
C ILE A 94 -14.91 13.56 -5.00
N ASP A 95 -15.57 12.95 -5.96
CA ASP A 95 -15.78 13.54 -7.27
C ASP A 95 -16.91 14.61 -7.28
N SER A 96 -17.11 15.26 -8.42
CA SER A 96 -18.16 16.28 -8.60
C SER A 96 -19.60 15.78 -8.38
N TYR A 97 -19.84 14.47 -8.31
CA TYR A 97 -21.14 13.85 -8.07
C TYR A 97 -21.32 13.40 -6.61
N GLY A 98 -20.36 13.70 -5.73
CA GLY A 98 -20.39 13.31 -4.33
C GLY A 98 -20.09 11.83 -4.10
N ARG A 99 -19.30 11.20 -4.98
CA ARG A 99 -18.88 9.79 -4.84
C ARG A 99 -17.44 9.71 -4.34
N LEU A 100 -17.17 8.80 -3.40
CA LEU A 100 -15.80 8.43 -3.07
C LEU A 100 -15.13 7.80 -4.29
N VAL A 101 -13.91 8.22 -4.62
CA VAL A 101 -13.11 7.64 -5.71
C VAL A 101 -12.15 6.62 -5.10
N CYS A 102 -12.27 5.35 -5.48
CA CYS A 102 -11.55 4.28 -4.78
C CYS A 102 -10.94 3.19 -5.66
N VAL A 103 -9.81 2.63 -5.22
CA VAL A 103 -9.44 1.25 -5.58
C VAL A 103 -10.12 0.30 -4.60
N VAL A 104 -10.74 -0.76 -5.13
CA VAL A 104 -11.66 -1.61 -4.36
C VAL A 104 -11.12 -3.01 -4.23
N TYR A 105 -11.03 -3.49 -2.99
CA TYR A 105 -10.60 -4.84 -2.67
C TYR A 105 -11.71 -5.61 -1.95
N VAL A 106 -11.87 -6.89 -2.30
CA VAL A 106 -12.72 -7.83 -1.55
C VAL A 106 -11.95 -9.09 -1.21
N GLU A 107 -12.37 -9.80 -0.17
CA GLU A 107 -11.72 -11.04 0.22
C GLU A 107 -11.86 -12.11 -0.87
N TYR A 108 -10.72 -12.69 -1.28
CA TYR A 108 -10.68 -13.79 -2.23
C TYR A 108 -10.48 -15.13 -1.52
N ASN A 109 -9.54 -15.21 -0.59
CA ASN A 109 -9.29 -16.37 0.25
C ASN A 109 -8.60 -15.98 1.56
N SER A 110 -8.14 -16.95 2.35
CA SER A 110 -7.50 -16.71 3.66
C SER A 110 -6.26 -15.82 3.60
N THR A 111 -5.58 -15.73 2.46
CA THR A 111 -4.29 -15.04 2.30
C THR A 111 -4.32 -13.88 1.32
N HIS A 112 -5.30 -13.83 0.41
CA HIS A 112 -5.37 -12.86 -0.67
C HIS A 112 -6.70 -12.12 -0.73
N MET A 113 -6.61 -10.90 -1.25
CA MET A 113 -7.68 -10.03 -1.67
C MET A 113 -7.70 -9.99 -3.19
N ILE A 114 -8.85 -9.72 -3.79
CA ILE A 114 -8.97 -9.44 -5.22
C ILE A 114 -9.24 -7.95 -5.43
N ASN A 115 -8.49 -7.33 -6.34
CA ASN A 115 -8.70 -5.96 -6.81
C ASN A 115 -9.83 -5.96 -7.85
N ALA A 116 -10.97 -5.39 -7.50
CA ALA A 116 -12.15 -5.36 -8.37
C ALA A 116 -11.93 -4.49 -9.62
N ASN A 117 -11.19 -3.37 -9.51
CA ASN A 117 -10.88 -2.51 -10.66
C ASN A 117 -10.07 -3.29 -11.70
N LYS A 118 -9.04 -4.01 -11.24
CA LYS A 118 -8.21 -4.86 -12.10
C LYS A 118 -8.98 -6.04 -12.68
N ALA A 119 -9.92 -6.61 -11.92
CA ALA A 119 -10.77 -7.71 -12.38
C ALA A 119 -11.65 -7.29 -13.57
N LEU A 120 -12.30 -6.13 -13.49
CA LEU A 120 -13.10 -5.59 -14.60
C LEU A 120 -12.27 -5.33 -15.87
N LEU A 121 -11.07 -4.79 -15.72
CA LEU A 121 -10.13 -4.62 -16.83
C LEU A 121 -9.71 -5.97 -17.45
N GLY A 122 -9.45 -6.98 -16.60
CA GLY A 122 -9.04 -8.33 -17.03
C GLY A 122 -10.10 -9.06 -17.84
N GLU A 123 -11.38 -8.86 -17.51
CA GLU A 123 -12.52 -9.42 -18.25
C GLU A 123 -12.90 -8.58 -19.49
N GLY A 124 -12.25 -7.44 -19.72
CA GLY A 124 -12.60 -6.53 -20.82
C GLY A 124 -13.96 -5.84 -20.63
N LEU A 125 -14.44 -5.77 -19.40
CA LEU A 125 -15.72 -5.14 -19.04
C LEU A 125 -15.57 -3.66 -18.68
N ALA A 126 -14.34 -3.18 -18.52
CA ALA A 126 -13.99 -1.78 -18.35
C ALA A 126 -12.82 -1.39 -19.26
N ARG A 127 -12.72 -0.10 -19.56
CA ARG A 127 -11.54 0.52 -20.18
C ARG A 127 -10.78 1.37 -19.15
N LEU A 128 -9.49 1.60 -19.41
CA LEU A 128 -8.73 2.59 -18.64
C LEU A 128 -9.27 4.00 -18.90
N TYR A 129 -9.47 4.74 -17.82
CA TYR A 129 -9.90 6.12 -17.86
C TYR A 129 -9.18 6.91 -16.77
N ASP A 130 -7.89 7.12 -17.02
CA ASP A 130 -6.92 7.68 -16.08
C ASP A 130 -7.25 9.14 -15.73
N HIS A 131 -7.51 9.39 -14.44
CA HIS A 131 -7.82 10.70 -13.91
C HIS A 131 -6.64 11.27 -13.13
N GLN A 132 -6.72 12.56 -12.79
CA GLN A 132 -5.77 13.13 -11.85
C GLN A 132 -6.11 12.63 -10.44
N ASN A 133 -5.49 11.53 -10.02
CA ASN A 133 -5.52 10.98 -8.66
C ASN A 133 -4.13 10.39 -8.34
N GLU A 134 -3.98 9.75 -7.18
CA GLU A 134 -2.71 9.13 -6.78
C GLU A 134 -2.45 7.73 -7.36
N PHE A 135 -3.47 7.13 -7.97
CA PHE A 135 -3.42 5.73 -8.38
C PHE A 135 -2.68 5.56 -9.70
N SER A 136 -2.16 4.35 -9.91
CA SER A 136 -1.63 3.94 -11.21
C SER A 136 -2.21 2.59 -11.62
N PRO A 137 -3.17 2.55 -12.55
CA PRO A 137 -3.78 1.29 -13.00
C PRO A 137 -2.79 0.27 -13.55
N SER A 138 -1.66 0.77 -14.04
CA SER A 138 -0.57 -0.05 -14.58
C SER A 138 0.15 -0.89 -13.51
N SER A 139 0.13 -0.47 -12.24
CA SER A 139 0.79 -1.16 -11.14
C SER A 139 -0.15 -2.10 -10.36
N TRP A 140 -1.43 -2.16 -10.70
CA TRP A 140 -2.38 -3.01 -9.98
C TRP A 140 -2.23 -4.49 -10.33
N ASP A 141 -2.06 -5.30 -9.28
CA ASP A 141 -2.20 -6.73 -9.32
C ASP A 141 -3.65 -7.16 -9.12
N LEU A 142 -4.08 -8.23 -9.80
CA LEU A 142 -5.42 -8.80 -9.62
C LEU A 142 -5.59 -9.35 -8.20
N PHE A 143 -4.56 -10.00 -7.68
CA PHE A 143 -4.55 -10.58 -6.34
C PHE A 143 -3.47 -9.93 -5.49
N VAL A 144 -3.87 -9.38 -4.35
CA VAL A 144 -2.97 -8.72 -3.39
C VAL A 144 -2.96 -9.55 -2.10
N ARG A 145 -1.80 -9.73 -1.49
CA ARG A 145 -1.74 -10.43 -0.19
C ARG A 145 -2.36 -9.56 0.89
N LYS A 146 -3.17 -10.16 1.77
CA LYS A 146 -3.73 -9.47 2.94
C LYS A 146 -2.64 -8.83 3.81
N ALA A 147 -1.49 -9.50 3.93
CA ALA A 147 -0.36 -9.00 4.68
C ALA A 147 0.20 -7.69 4.12
N ASP A 148 0.12 -7.45 2.81
CA ASP A 148 0.62 -6.23 2.18
C ASP A 148 -0.45 -5.11 2.25
N LEU A 149 -1.72 -5.47 2.06
CA LEU A 149 -2.85 -4.53 2.12
C LEU A 149 -3.07 -3.93 3.52
N PHE A 150 -2.84 -4.71 4.58
CA PHE A 150 -3.10 -4.26 5.96
C PHE A 150 -1.83 -3.87 6.73
N GLN A 151 -0.67 -3.78 6.06
CA GLN A 151 0.60 -3.43 6.69
C GLN A 151 0.60 -2.02 7.31
N GLY A 152 -0.11 -1.05 6.70
CA GLY A 152 -0.25 0.32 7.21
C GLY A 152 -1.09 0.48 8.48
N THR A 153 -1.86 -0.55 8.87
CA THR A 153 -2.64 -0.52 10.13
C THR A 153 -1.82 -0.88 11.37
N GLN A 154 -0.58 -1.33 11.21
CA GLN A 154 0.29 -1.61 12.34
C GLN A 154 0.92 -0.30 12.82
N PRO A 155 0.82 0.05 14.13
CA PRO A 155 1.55 1.19 14.66
C PRO A 155 3.04 0.99 14.32
N ALA A 156 3.67 2.00 13.72
CA ALA A 156 5.08 1.93 13.34
C ALA A 156 5.89 1.31 14.50
N PRO A 157 6.73 0.29 14.25
CA PRO A 157 7.57 -0.25 15.30
C PRO A 157 8.32 0.92 15.91
N ASN A 158 8.24 1.12 17.23
CA ASN A 158 8.79 2.27 17.95
C ASN A 158 10.22 2.60 17.48
N VAL A 159 10.31 3.42 16.43
CA VAL A 159 11.54 3.84 15.75
C VAL A 159 12.56 4.43 16.74
N PRO A 160 12.16 5.14 17.83
CA PRO A 160 13.10 5.54 18.87
C PRO A 160 13.89 4.36 19.47
N LEU A 161 13.29 3.20 19.71
CA LEU A 161 13.97 2.08 20.38
C LEU A 161 15.16 1.55 19.57
N LEU A 162 14.99 1.44 18.25
CA LEU A 162 16.05 0.98 17.35
C LEU A 162 17.20 2.00 17.28
N ALA A 163 16.86 3.30 17.21
CA ALA A 163 17.85 4.37 17.24
C ALA A 163 18.65 4.38 18.55
N PHE A 164 17.99 4.19 19.70
CA PHE A 164 18.65 4.08 21.00
C PHE A 164 19.57 2.85 21.08
N PHE A 165 19.15 1.70 20.54
CA PHE A 165 19.98 0.49 20.50
C PHE A 165 21.25 0.68 19.65
N VAL A 166 21.14 1.31 18.47
CA VAL A 166 22.29 1.59 17.61
C VAL A 166 23.24 2.60 18.28
N ALA A 167 22.71 3.67 18.88
CA ALA A 167 23.50 4.66 19.61
C ALA A 167 24.25 4.02 20.80
N ALA A 168 23.59 3.15 21.56
CA ALA A 168 24.21 2.42 22.67
C ALA A 168 25.37 1.53 22.21
N MET A 169 25.20 0.80 21.10
CA MET A 169 26.25 -0.05 20.53
C MET A 169 27.48 0.74 20.06
N ILE A 170 27.27 1.93 19.48
CA ILE A 170 28.35 2.84 19.08
C ILE A 170 29.10 3.35 20.32
N ILE A 171 28.37 3.79 21.35
CA ILE A 171 28.97 4.29 22.61
C ILE A 171 29.79 3.19 23.30
N ILE A 172 29.25 1.98 23.42
CA ILE A 172 29.96 0.83 24.01
C ILE A 172 31.24 0.53 23.22
N SER A 173 31.19 0.60 21.89
CA SER A 173 32.36 0.37 21.04
C SER A 173 33.45 1.45 21.22
N ILE A 174 33.05 2.72 21.34
CA ILE A 174 33.97 3.84 21.60
C ILE A 174 34.64 3.68 22.98
N LEU A 175 33.84 3.39 24.02
CA LEU A 175 34.34 3.18 25.38
C LEU A 175 35.31 1.99 25.44
N ALA A 176 34.95 0.86 24.82
CA ALA A 176 35.82 -0.31 24.74
C ALA A 176 37.14 0.01 24.02
N HIS A 177 37.12 0.85 22.98
CA HIS A 177 38.32 1.30 22.30
C HIS A 177 39.20 2.18 23.20
N GLN A 178 38.62 3.16 23.90
CA GLN A 178 39.34 4.04 24.83
C GLN A 178 39.99 3.25 25.97
N MET A 179 39.28 2.29 26.57
CA MET A 179 39.81 1.42 27.62
C MET A 179 41.00 0.56 27.14
N ARG A 180 40.96 0.07 25.89
CA ARG A 180 42.07 -0.69 25.29
C ARG A 180 43.30 0.20 25.02
N ARG A 181 43.11 1.47 24.66
CA ARG A 181 44.23 2.43 24.52
C ARG A 181 44.89 2.72 25.86
N HIS A 182 44.12 2.94 26.92
CA HIS A 182 44.67 3.26 28.24
C HIS A 182 45.50 2.11 28.84
N LYS A 183 45.15 0.85 28.55
CA LYS A 183 45.93 -0.34 28.98
C LYS A 183 47.25 -0.54 28.21
N ARG A 184 47.48 0.17 27.09
CA ARG A 184 48.74 0.08 26.31
C ARG A 184 49.77 1.15 26.67
N ILE A 185 49.42 2.11 27.53
CA ILE A 185 50.26 3.26 27.92
C ILE A 185 50.82 3.08 29.36
N LYS A 186 50.56 1.92 29.99
CA LYS A 186 51.21 1.47 31.21
C LYS A 186 52.04 0.23 30.89
#